data_AF-D5WA37-F1
#
_entry.id   AF-D5WA37-F1
#
_cell.length_a   1.000
_cell.length_b   1.000
_cell.length_c   1.000
_cell.angle_alpha   90.00
_cell.angle_beta   90.00
_cell.angle_gamma   90.00
#
_symmetry.space_group_name_H-M   'P 1'
#
loop_
_entity.id
_entity.type
_entity.pdbx_description
1 polymer ?
#
loop_
_entity_poly.entity_id
_entity_poly.type
_entity_poly.pdbx_seq_one_letter_code
_entity_poly.pdbx_strand_id
1 'polypeptide(L)'
;MARTFDIDECADFLKVERKTALKLAQQGELPGARIGRAWVFLEDDVVEYLRVQVRHQMVERQNNEAIEKGFEKARANNIPTPAPLLRKATGGGRRRPLPVLPDLPNGGTDSRK
;
A
#
# COMPACT_ATOMS: atom_id res chain seq x y z
N MET A 1 -33.05 13.06 -1.48
CA MET A 1 -33.83 11.91 -0.95
C MET A 1 -32.82 10.82 -0.71
N ALA A 2 -32.54 10.46 0.55
CA ALA A 2 -31.59 9.41 0.86
C ALA A 2 -32.24 8.05 0.57
N ARG A 3 -31.72 7.33 -0.43
CA ARG A 3 -32.09 5.92 -0.64
C ARG A 3 -31.07 5.04 0.05
N THR A 4 -31.54 3.90 0.51
CA THR A 4 -30.72 2.87 1.13
C THR A 4 -30.70 1.64 0.25
N PHE A 5 -29.56 0.97 0.20
CA PHE A 5 -29.39 -0.32 -0.48
C PHE A 5 -29.28 -1.46 0.54
N ASP A 6 -29.85 -2.61 0.20
CA ASP A 6 -29.50 -3.88 0.84
C ASP A 6 -28.18 -4.42 0.28
N ILE A 7 -27.67 -5.53 0.83
CA ILE A 7 -26.43 -6.16 0.39
C ILE A 7 -26.46 -6.61 -1.07
N ASP A 8 -27.61 -7.09 -1.55
CA ASP A 8 -27.77 -7.56 -2.92
C ASP A 8 -27.77 -6.37 -3.90
N GLU A 9 -28.50 -5.29 -3.58
CA GLU A 9 -28.50 -4.05 -4.38
C GLU A 9 -27.12 -3.38 -4.39
N CYS A 10 -26.43 -3.35 -3.26
CA CYS A 10 -25.07 -2.83 -3.17
C CYS A 10 -24.08 -3.65 -4.02
N ALA A 11 -24.24 -4.98 -4.03
CA ALA A 11 -23.42 -5.87 -4.84
C ALA A 11 -23.67 -5.64 -6.35
N ASP A 12 -24.93 -5.48 -6.74
CA ASP A 12 -25.32 -5.18 -8.12
C ASP A 12 -24.84 -3.80 -8.59
N PHE A 13 -24.83 -2.82 -7.69
CA PHE A 13 -24.33 -1.47 -7.97
C PHE A 13 -22.82 -1.46 -8.18
N LEU A 14 -22.07 -2.10 -7.28
CA LEU A 14 -20.61 -2.19 -7.37
C LEU A 14 -20.10 -3.24 -8.36
N LYS A 15 -21.00 -4.06 -8.93
CA LYS A 15 -20.69 -5.19 -9.83
C LYS A 15 -19.73 -6.20 -9.18
N VAL A 16 -19.99 -6.55 -7.92
CA VAL A 16 -19.24 -7.54 -7.16
C VAL A 16 -20.13 -8.69 -6.72
N GLU A 17 -19.55 -9.83 -6.37
CA GLU A 17 -20.32 -10.93 -5.78
C GLU A 17 -20.83 -10.52 -4.37
N ARG A 18 -22.07 -10.92 -4.02
CA ARG A 18 -22.67 -10.69 -2.70
C ARG A 18 -21.73 -11.06 -1.54
N LYS A 19 -21.03 -12.21 -1.64
CA LYS A 19 -20.07 -12.65 -0.62
C LYS A 19 -18.93 -11.67 -0.43
N THR A 20 -18.46 -11.06 -1.52
CA THR A 20 -17.40 -10.05 -1.50
C THR A 20 -17.91 -8.76 -0.89
N ALA A 21 -19.09 -8.29 -1.29
CA ALA A 21 -19.72 -7.12 -0.65
C ALA A 21 -19.89 -7.32 0.87
N LEU A 22 -20.31 -8.52 1.28
CA LEU A 22 -20.50 -8.86 2.69
C LEU A 22 -19.17 -8.90 3.44
N LYS A 23 -18.09 -9.43 2.84
CA LYS A 23 -16.75 -9.37 3.41
C LYS A 23 -16.25 -7.94 3.57
N LEU A 24 -16.43 -7.09 2.56
CA LEU A 24 -16.02 -5.69 2.61
C LEU A 24 -16.76 -4.92 3.70
N ALA A 25 -18.08 -5.17 3.84
CA ALA A 25 -18.88 -4.59 4.91
C ALA A 25 -18.43 -5.08 6.31
N GLN A 26 -18.10 -6.37 6.45
CA GLN A 26 -17.56 -6.92 7.70
C GLN A 26 -16.18 -6.38 8.06
N GLN A 27 -15.34 -6.12 7.07
CA GLN A 27 -14.01 -5.53 7.24
C GLN A 27 -14.07 -4.03 7.56
N GLY A 28 -15.20 -3.37 7.32
CA GLY A 28 -15.37 -1.93 7.49
C GLY A 28 -14.82 -1.10 6.32
N GLU A 29 -14.46 -1.74 5.21
CA GLU A 29 -14.02 -1.06 3.98
C GLU A 29 -15.20 -0.40 3.27
N LEU A 30 -16.35 -1.07 3.27
CA LEU A 30 -17.56 -0.58 2.63
C LEU A 30 -18.48 0.08 3.68
N PRO A 31 -18.84 1.37 3.52
CA PRO A 31 -19.61 2.11 4.52
C PRO A 31 -21.05 1.61 4.57
N GLY A 32 -21.37 0.89 5.65
CA GLY A 32 -22.71 0.35 5.88
C GLY A 32 -22.94 0.01 7.34
N ALA A 33 -24.21 -0.02 7.73
CA ALA A 33 -24.64 -0.36 9.08
C ALA A 33 -25.31 -1.73 9.11
N ARG A 34 -24.96 -2.52 10.13
CA ARG A 34 -25.68 -3.76 10.41
C ARG A 34 -26.86 -3.47 11.32
N ILE A 35 -28.07 -3.61 10.79
CA ILE A 35 -29.32 -3.38 11.52
C ILE A 35 -29.98 -4.75 11.72
N GLY A 36 -29.83 -5.30 12.93
CA GLY A 36 -30.26 -6.64 13.27
C GLY A 36 -29.53 -7.72 12.45
N ARG A 37 -30.28 -8.38 11.56
CA ARG A 37 -29.75 -9.44 10.67
C ARG A 37 -29.41 -8.93 9.26
N ALA A 38 -29.85 -7.74 8.89
CA ALA A 38 -29.65 -7.16 7.57
C ALA A 38 -28.49 -6.16 7.57
N TRP A 39 -27.89 -5.97 6.40
CA TRP A 39 -26.92 -4.91 6.14
C TRP A 39 -27.60 -3.82 5.33
N VAL A 40 -27.42 -2.57 5.75
CA VAL A 40 -28.02 -1.42 5.08
C VAL A 40 -26.93 -0.43 4.74
N PHE A 41 -26.92 0.01 3.49
CA PHE A 41 -25.95 0.93 2.93
C PHE A 41 -26.66 2.19 2.47
N LEU A 42 -26.05 3.36 2.62
CA LEU A 42 -26.58 4.57 2.00
C LEU A 42 -26.08 4.64 0.55
N GLU A 43 -26.96 4.98 -0.38
CA GLU A 43 -26.58 5.17 -1.78
C GLU A 43 -25.43 6.19 -1.91
N ASP A 44 -25.54 7.32 -1.19
CA ASP A 44 -24.54 8.38 -1.20
C ASP A 44 -23.16 7.91 -0.71
N ASP A 45 -23.13 7.08 0.34
CA ASP A 45 -21.89 6.55 0.91
C ASP A 45 -21.23 5.51 0.00
N VAL A 46 -22.03 4.65 -0.65
CA VAL A 46 -21.53 3.68 -1.63
C VAL A 46 -20.94 4.39 -2.85
N VAL A 47 -21.55 5.48 -3.29
CA VAL A 47 -21.02 6.33 -4.38
C VAL A 47 -19.72 7.01 -3.95
N GLU A 48 -19.64 7.55 -2.73
CA GLU A 48 -18.42 8.17 -2.23
C GLU A 48 -17.27 7.15 -2.10
N TYR A 49 -17.57 5.94 -1.62
CA TYR A 49 -16.61 4.83 -1.62
C TYR A 49 -16.07 4.56 -3.04
N LEU A 50 -16.92 4.49 -4.05
CA LEU A 50 -16.50 4.29 -5.43
C LEU A 50 -15.57 5.41 -5.92
N ARG A 51 -15.87 6.67 -5.58
CA ARG A 51 -15.02 7.82 -5.93
C ARG A 51 -13.66 7.78 -5.27
N VAL A 52 -13.59 7.38 -4.01
CA VAL A 52 -12.31 7.17 -3.29
C VAL A 52 -11.52 6.07 -3.99
N GLN A 53 -12.17 4.95 -4.32
CA GLN A 53 -11.51 3.80 -4.94
C GLN A 53 -10.95 4.12 -6.33
N VAL A 54 -11.70 4.87 -7.15
CA VAL A 54 -11.21 5.32 -8.47
C VAL A 54 -9.98 6.23 -8.32
N ARG A 55 -10.02 7.16 -7.36
CA ARG A 55 -8.87 8.05 -7.08
C ARG A 55 -7.64 7.25 -6.65
N HIS A 56 -7.80 6.30 -5.74
CA HIS A 56 -6.72 5.42 -5.29
C HIS A 56 -6.08 4.69 -6.46
N GLN A 57 -6.89 4.04 -7.30
CA GLN A 57 -6.40 3.32 -8.47
C GLN A 57 -5.71 4.23 -9.50
N MET A 58 -6.21 5.45 -9.70
CA MET A 58 -5.55 6.41 -10.59
C MET A 58 -4.19 6.85 -10.05
N VAL A 59 -4.09 7.16 -8.75
CA VAL A 59 -2.81 7.53 -8.13
C VAL A 59 -1.82 6.38 -8.19
N GLU A 60 -2.25 5.15 -7.94
CA GLU A 60 -1.38 3.97 -8.05
C GLU A 60 -0.86 3.77 -9.47
N ARG A 61 -1.72 3.90 -10.48
CA ARG A 61 -1.29 3.80 -11.90
C ARG A 61 -0.29 4.89 -12.24
N GLN A 62 -0.56 6.14 -11.86
CA GLN A 62 0.35 7.25 -12.09
C GLN A 62 1.69 7.06 -11.37
N ASN A 63 1.67 6.59 -10.12
CA ASN A 63 2.88 6.32 -9.36
C ASN A 63 3.70 5.20 -10.01
N ASN A 64 3.05 4.11 -10.44
CA ASN A 64 3.73 3.02 -11.14
C ASN A 64 4.34 3.49 -12.47
N GLU A 65 3.62 4.30 -13.25
CA GLU A 65 4.15 4.89 -14.48
C GLU A 65 5.32 5.86 -14.21
N ALA A 66 5.24 6.66 -13.14
CA ALA A 66 6.31 7.58 -12.77
C ALA A 66 7.56 6.83 -12.27
N ILE A 67 7.37 5.73 -11.55
CA ILE A 67 8.44 4.83 -11.11
C ILE A 67 9.14 4.23 -12.33
N GLU A 68 8.39 3.63 -13.26
CA GLU A 68 8.95 3.03 -14.49
C GLU A 68 9.74 4.05 -15.32
N LYS A 69 9.15 5.22 -15.61
CA LYS A 69 9.84 6.31 -16.33
C LYS A 69 11.08 6.81 -15.59
N GLY A 70 11.03 6.84 -14.25
CA GLY A 70 12.16 7.19 -13.40
C GLY A 70 13.31 6.18 -13.51
N PHE A 71 12.99 4.88 -13.54
CA PHE A 71 13.96 3.81 -13.75
C PHE A 71 14.57 3.84 -15.16
N GLU A 72 13.76 4.05 -16.20
CA GLU A 72 14.25 4.18 -17.59
C GLU A 72 15.24 5.34 -17.74
N LYS A 73 14.92 6.52 -17.17
CA LYS A 73 15.80 7.68 -17.19
C LYS A 73 17.09 7.47 -16.39
N ALA A 74 17.04 6.72 -15.28
CA ALA A 74 18.23 6.36 -14.51
C ALA A 74 19.14 5.37 -15.25
N ARG A 75 18.53 4.37 -15.92
CA ARG A 75 19.23 3.43 -16.81
C ARG A 75 19.92 4.14 -17.97
N ALA A 76 19.22 5.06 -18.64
CA ALA A 76 19.77 5.85 -19.74
C ALA A 76 21.00 6.68 -19.32
N ASN A 77 21.06 7.11 -18.07
CA ASN A 77 22.15 7.95 -17.55
C ASN A 77 23.26 7.17 -16.82
N ASN A 78 23.24 5.82 -16.80
CA ASN A 78 24.20 4.98 -16.06
C ASN A 78 24.38 5.37 -14.57
N ILE A 79 23.31 5.82 -13.91
CA ILE A 79 23.34 6.17 -12.47
C ILE A 79 22.88 4.94 -11.68
N PRO A 80 23.68 4.36 -10.77
CA PRO A 80 23.23 3.26 -9.93
C PRO A 80 22.25 3.81 -8.87
N THR A 81 21.01 3.30 -8.92
CA THR A 81 19.94 3.44 -7.92
C THR A 81 19.17 4.79 -7.95
N PRO A 82 17.82 4.76 -7.99
CA PRO A 82 17.02 5.98 -8.04
C PRO A 82 17.18 6.83 -6.77
N ALA A 83 17.02 8.14 -6.95
CA ALA A 83 17.31 9.17 -5.96
C ALA A 83 16.53 9.18 -4.62
N PRO A 84 15.41 8.47 -4.36
CA PRO A 84 14.75 8.61 -3.05
C PRO A 84 15.55 8.00 -1.88
N LEU A 85 16.55 7.15 -2.16
CA LEU A 85 17.49 6.65 -1.15
C LEU A 85 18.75 7.50 -0.99
N LEU A 86 18.97 8.45 -1.91
CA LEU A 86 20.05 9.42 -1.78
C LEU A 86 19.58 10.50 -0.81
N ARG A 87 19.71 10.24 0.51
CA ARG A 87 19.74 11.33 1.48
C ARG A 87 20.67 12.38 0.90
N LYS A 88 20.12 13.55 0.56
CA LYS A 88 20.88 14.71 0.08
C LYS A 88 22.10 14.80 0.98
N ALA A 89 23.29 14.57 0.41
CA ALA A 89 24.54 14.74 1.12
C ALA A 89 24.69 16.25 1.37
N THR A 90 23.93 16.76 2.34
CA THR A 90 24.10 18.10 2.89
C THR A 90 25.42 18.07 3.65
N GLY A 91 26.48 18.48 2.94
CA GLY A 91 27.70 19.06 3.51
C GLY A 91 28.51 18.17 4.46
N GLY A 92 29.66 17.71 3.99
CA GLY A 92 30.92 17.71 4.75
C GLY A 92 30.87 17.34 6.24
N GLY A 93 30.19 16.25 6.61
CA GLY A 93 30.33 15.68 7.95
C GLY A 93 31.67 14.96 8.05
N ARG A 94 32.57 15.47 8.91
CA ARG A 94 33.83 14.79 9.29
C ARG A 94 33.55 13.30 9.47
N ARG A 95 34.20 12.44 8.68
CA ARG A 95 34.15 10.99 8.86
C ARG A 95 34.51 10.69 10.31
N ARG A 96 33.53 10.32 11.13
CA ARG A 96 33.83 9.74 12.45
C ARG A 96 34.61 8.46 12.18
N PRO A 97 35.74 8.21 12.85
CA PRO A 97 36.45 6.95 12.70
C PRO A 97 35.50 5.82 13.06
N LEU A 98 35.57 4.74 12.28
CA LEU A 98 34.74 3.56 12.48
C LEU A 98 34.89 3.06 13.94
N PRO A 99 33.79 2.75 14.64
CA PRO A 99 33.87 2.11 15.94
C PRO A 99 34.59 0.76 15.78
N VAL A 100 35.54 0.47 16.66
CA VAL A 100 36.23 -0.82 16.70
C VAL A 100 35.22 -1.87 17.13
N LEU A 101 34.88 -2.77 16.21
CA LEU A 101 34.03 -3.91 16.51
C LEU A 101 34.82 -4.89 17.39
N PRO A 102 34.22 -5.46 18.44
CA PRO A 102 34.82 -6.54 19.20
C PRO A 102 35.11 -7.73 18.27
N ASP A 103 36.27 -8.36 18.45
CA ASP A 103 36.58 -9.61 17.74
C ASP A 103 35.52 -10.66 18.10
N LEU A 104 34.82 -11.14 17.08
CA LEU A 104 33.93 -12.27 17.23
C LEU A 104 34.78 -13.50 17.56
N PRO A 105 34.41 -14.30 18.58
CA PRO A 105 35.18 -15.48 18.92
C PRO A 105 35.23 -16.39 17.69
N ASN A 106 36.45 -16.63 17.20
CA ASN A 106 36.69 -17.62 16.15
C ASN A 106 36.14 -18.95 16.66
N GLY A 107 35.05 -19.41 16.03
CA GLY A 107 34.52 -20.76 16.21
C GLY A 107 35.57 -21.75 15.77
N GLY A 108 36.48 -22.06 16.69
CA GLY A 108 37.50 -23.08 16.55
C GLY A 108 36.82 -24.37 16.15
N THR A 109 37.33 -24.94 15.07
CA THR A 109 37.14 -26.32 14.67
C THR A 109 37.31 -27.24 15.87
N ASP A 110 36.22 -27.75 16.43
CA ASP A 110 36.28 -28.90 17.32
C ASP A 110 36.23 -30.16 16.45
N SER A 111 37.38 -30.46 15.86
CA SER A 111 37.69 -31.80 15.40
C SER A 111 38.26 -32.57 16.59
N ARG A 112 37.45 -33.32 17.33
CA ARG A 112 37.94 -34.41 18.18
C ARG A 112 37.00 -35.62 18.22
N LYS A 113 37.54 -36.70 17.66
CA LYS A 113 37.46 -38.13 18.01
C LYS A 113 36.12 -38.83 17.99
#